data_AF-A0A2V8DYJ1-F1
#
_entry.id   AF-A0A2V8DYJ1-F1
#
_cell.length_a   1.000
_cell.length_b   1.000
_cell.length_c   1.000
_cell.angle_alpha   90.00
_cell.angle_beta   90.00
_cell.angle_gamma   90.00
#
_symmetry.space_group_name_H-M   'P 1'
#
loop_
_entity.id
_entity.type
_entity.pdbx_description
1 polymer ?
#
loop_
_entity_poly.entity_id
_entity_poly.type
_entity_poly.pdbx_seq_one_letter_code
_entity_poly.pdbx_strand_id
1 'polypeptide(L)'
;MSSCRKPAINPILETSRDCPVNGTVGKRVELLTVKALLRESALGQLNAVEHHFCSDPTCDVVYFDSEGTTYGRGDVRVPVWEKEPAGARVVCYCFGENEADMRREHEQRGSSDAVTRVRDDTTDPARWRE
;
A
#
# COMPACT_ATOMS: atom_id res chain seq x y z
N MET A 1 10.75 -11.20 31.25
CA MET A 1 9.73 -11.41 30.20
C MET A 1 8.92 -10.13 30.07
N SER A 2 9.40 -9.19 29.25
CA SER A 2 8.78 -7.87 29.13
C SER A 2 7.51 -7.98 28.29
N SER A 3 6.37 -7.69 28.91
CA SER A 3 5.04 -7.76 28.31
C SER A 3 4.89 -6.64 27.28
N CYS A 4 4.87 -6.99 25.99
CA CYS A 4 4.47 -6.08 24.93
C CYS A 4 3.01 -5.70 25.13
N ARG A 5 2.78 -4.50 25.66
CA ARG A 5 1.44 -3.92 25.82
C ARG A 5 0.91 -3.59 24.43
N LYS A 6 -0.15 -4.29 23.99
CA LYS A 6 -0.88 -3.96 22.75
C LYS A 6 -1.42 -2.54 22.89
N PRO A 7 -1.13 -1.61 21.96
CA PRO A 7 -1.83 -0.33 21.95
C PRO A 7 -3.32 -0.61 21.70
N ALA A 8 -4.18 0.09 22.45
CA ALA A 8 -5.60 0.08 22.17
C ALA A 8 -5.81 0.69 20.79
N ILE A 9 -6.43 -0.07 19.89
CA ILE A 9 -6.96 0.49 18.64
C ILE A 9 -8.12 1.40 19.05
N ASN A 10 -7.85 2.69 19.21
CA ASN A 10 -8.91 3.67 19.11
C ASN A 10 -9.44 3.56 17.68
N PRO A 11 -10.76 3.37 17.46
CA PRO A 11 -11.30 3.54 16.13
C PRO A 11 -11.00 4.98 15.74
N ILE A 12 -10.03 5.15 14.84
CA ILE A 12 -9.81 6.40 14.15
C ILE A 12 -11.18 6.69 13.55
N LEU A 13 -11.81 7.79 13.98
CA LEU A 13 -12.98 8.29 13.28
C LEU A 13 -12.49 8.54 11.85
N GLU A 14 -12.79 7.61 10.94
CA GLU A 14 -12.22 7.61 9.59
C GLU A 14 -12.76 8.85 8.88
N THR A 15 -11.95 9.90 8.84
CA THR A 15 -12.21 11.07 8.01
C THR A 15 -12.07 10.60 6.57
N SER A 16 -13.21 10.31 5.95
CA SER A 16 -13.27 9.98 4.53
C SER A 16 -13.44 11.27 3.73
N ARG A 17 -12.70 11.39 2.64
CA ARG A 17 -12.82 12.48 1.67
C ARG A 17 -12.94 11.87 0.29
N ASP A 18 -13.73 12.50 -0.57
CA ASP A 18 -13.88 12.05 -1.95
C ASP A 18 -12.66 12.47 -2.76
N CYS A 19 -12.18 11.57 -3.62
CA CYS A 19 -11.12 11.86 -4.56
C CYS A 19 -11.56 13.01 -5.48
N PRO A 20 -10.78 14.10 -5.60
CA PRO A 20 -11.19 15.28 -6.36
C PRO A 20 -11.33 15.02 -7.87
N VAL A 21 -10.84 13.88 -8.37
CA VAL A 21 -10.85 13.54 -9.80
C VAL A 21 -12.04 12.67 -10.18
N ASN A 22 -12.39 11.65 -9.37
CA ASN A 22 -13.42 10.68 -9.73
C ASN A 22 -14.53 10.50 -8.67
N GLY A 23 -14.48 11.25 -7.56
CA GLY A 23 -15.46 11.18 -6.48
C GLY A 23 -15.42 9.89 -5.65
N THR A 24 -14.44 9.00 -5.86
CA THR A 24 -14.32 7.79 -5.03
C THR A 24 -13.96 8.17 -3.60
N VAL A 25 -14.69 7.64 -2.63
CA VAL A 25 -14.42 7.81 -1.20
C VAL A 25 -13.01 7.30 -0.90
N GLY A 26 -12.12 8.22 -0.52
CA GLY A 26 -10.72 7.93 -0.20
C GLY A 26 -10.56 7.44 1.23
N LYS A 27 -9.63 6.48 1.39
CA LYS A 27 -9.25 5.93 2.69
C LYS A 27 -8.14 6.79 3.28
N ARG A 28 -8.25 7.23 4.54
CA ARG A 28 -7.20 8.03 5.18
C ARG A 28 -5.88 7.24 5.23
N VAL A 29 -4.77 7.93 4.97
CA VAL A 29 -3.41 7.39 5.03
C VAL A 29 -2.51 8.30 5.84
N GLU A 30 -1.64 7.71 6.66
CA GLU A 30 -0.67 8.45 7.45
C GLU A 30 0.37 9.16 6.56
N LEU A 31 0.74 10.39 6.92
CA LEU A 31 1.70 11.20 6.16
C LEU A 31 3.05 10.48 5.95
N LEU A 32 3.48 9.68 6.94
CA LEU A 32 4.69 8.88 6.85
C LEU A 32 4.64 7.90 5.67
N THR A 33 3.50 7.24 5.45
CA THR A 33 3.30 6.30 4.34
C THR A 33 3.38 7.01 3.00
N VAL A 34 2.72 8.16 2.86
CA VAL A 34 2.78 8.98 1.64
C VAL A 34 4.22 9.40 1.36
N LYS A 35 4.91 9.94 2.37
CA LYS A 35 6.32 10.36 2.25
C LYS A 35 7.25 9.21 1.84
N ALA A 36 7.06 8.01 2.39
CA ALA A 36 7.87 6.85 2.08
C ALA A 36 7.67 6.36 0.63
N LEU A 37 6.46 6.53 0.09
CA LEU A 37 6.09 5.99 -1.22
C LEU A 37 6.21 7.01 -2.36
N LEU A 38 6.19 8.32 -2.10
CA LEU A 38 6.36 9.35 -3.13
C LEU A 38 7.80 9.44 -3.64
N ARG A 39 7.97 9.54 -4.97
CA ARG A 39 9.23 9.88 -5.65
C ARG A 39 9.71 11.26 -5.19
N GLU A 40 11.01 11.48 -5.31
CA GLU A 40 11.65 12.74 -4.88
C GLU A 40 11.06 13.97 -5.58
N SER A 41 10.70 13.85 -6.86
CA SER A 41 10.04 14.90 -7.63
C SER A 41 8.71 15.35 -7.02
N ALA A 42 7.93 14.43 -6.48
CA ALA A 42 6.63 14.69 -5.87
C ALA A 42 6.74 15.15 -4.41
N LEU A 43 7.80 14.74 -3.70
CA LEU A 43 8.04 15.16 -2.31
C LEU A 43 8.19 16.67 -2.14
N GLY A 44 8.67 17.38 -3.18
CA GLY A 44 8.78 18.84 -3.16
C GLY A 44 7.43 19.56 -3.04
N GLN A 45 6.32 18.88 -3.35
CA GLN A 45 4.95 19.40 -3.28
C GLN A 45 4.16 18.81 -2.10
N LEU A 46 4.79 17.98 -1.26
CA LEU A 46 4.12 17.29 -0.17
C LEU A 46 3.75 18.26 0.97
N ASN A 47 2.45 18.41 1.21
CA ASN A 47 1.92 19.16 2.35
C ASN A 47 1.84 18.29 3.61
N ALA A 48 1.98 18.89 4.79
CA ALA A 48 1.85 18.18 6.08
C ALA A 48 0.39 18.16 6.59
N VAL A 49 -0.56 17.86 5.70
CA VAL A 49 -2.01 17.83 5.98
C VAL A 49 -2.56 16.40 5.87
N GLU A 50 -3.87 16.21 6.04
CA GLU A 50 -4.49 14.88 5.91
C GLU A 50 -4.40 14.34 4.48
N HIS A 51 -4.01 13.09 4.33
CA HIS A 51 -3.89 12.40 3.04
C HIS A 51 -4.82 11.20 2.96
N HIS A 52 -5.24 10.90 1.74
CA HIS A 52 -6.19 9.84 1.42
C HIS A 52 -5.70 9.06 0.21
N PHE A 53 -6.07 7.79 0.14
CA PHE A 53 -5.79 6.90 -0.96
C PHE A 53 -7.07 6.67 -1.79
N CYS A 54 -6.98 6.86 -3.10
CA CYS A 54 -8.06 6.55 -4.04
C CYS A 54 -7.92 5.09 -4.51
N SER A 55 -8.91 4.25 -4.20
CA SER A 55 -8.90 2.81 -4.53
C SER A 55 -9.43 2.45 -5.91
N ASP A 56 -9.92 3.42 -6.69
CA ASP A 56 -10.50 3.14 -8.01
C ASP A 56 -9.39 2.73 -9.01
N PRO A 57 -9.44 1.53 -9.60
CA PRO A 57 -8.42 1.05 -10.54
C PRO A 57 -8.29 1.90 -11.81
N THR A 58 -9.34 2.63 -12.18
CA THR A 58 -9.40 3.45 -13.40
C THR A 58 -8.91 4.88 -13.18
N CYS A 59 -8.80 5.32 -11.92
CA CYS A 59 -8.30 6.65 -11.59
C CYS A 59 -6.77 6.66 -11.47
N ASP A 60 -6.11 7.61 -12.13
CA ASP A 60 -4.64 7.74 -12.05
C ASP A 60 -4.17 8.22 -10.67
N VAL A 61 -5.01 8.97 -9.95
CA VAL A 61 -4.71 9.43 -8.59
C VAL A 61 -4.50 8.25 -7.67
N VAL A 62 -3.34 8.21 -7.02
CA VAL A 62 -3.01 7.27 -5.95
C VAL A 62 -3.32 7.92 -4.61
N TYR A 63 -2.65 9.03 -4.31
CA TYR A 63 -2.87 9.80 -3.08
C TYR A 63 -3.43 11.18 -3.40
N PHE A 64 -4.21 11.72 -2.48
CA PHE A 64 -4.62 13.11 -2.53
C PHE A 64 -4.71 13.68 -1.12
N ASP A 65 -4.51 14.98 -1.00
CA ASP A 65 -4.56 15.68 0.28
C ASP A 65 -5.91 16.39 0.48
N SER A 66 -6.15 16.89 1.70
CA SER A 66 -7.36 17.61 2.06
C SER A 66 -7.54 18.97 1.37
N GLU A 67 -6.50 19.49 0.72
CA GLU A 67 -6.45 20.80 0.06
C GLU A 67 -6.58 20.68 -1.47
N GLY A 68 -6.59 19.46 -2.00
CA GLY A 68 -6.80 19.16 -3.42
C GLY A 68 -5.54 18.80 -4.19
N THR A 69 -4.38 18.72 -3.55
CA THR A 69 -3.16 18.20 -4.20
C THR A 69 -3.35 16.72 -4.50
N THR A 70 -2.92 16.28 -5.68
CA THR A 70 -3.02 14.88 -6.11
C THR A 70 -1.65 14.35 -6.50
N TYR A 71 -1.45 13.06 -6.26
CA TYR A 71 -0.25 12.32 -6.63
C TYR A 71 -0.68 11.10 -7.44
N GLY A 72 -0.26 11.04 -8.70
CA GLY A 72 -0.61 9.99 -9.64
C GLY A 72 0.30 8.77 -9.54
N ARG A 73 0.11 7.79 -10.44
CA ARG A 73 0.99 6.61 -10.56
C ARG A 73 2.44 7.01 -10.86
N GLY A 74 2.60 8.09 -11.61
CA GLY A 74 3.89 8.71 -11.95
C GLY A 74 4.62 9.33 -10.75
N ASP A 75 3.94 9.53 -9.61
CA ASP A 75 4.51 10.18 -8.43
C ASP A 75 4.92 9.19 -7.34
N VAL A 76 4.51 7.92 -7.41
CA VAL A 76 4.87 6.88 -6.44
C VAL A 76 5.98 5.97 -6.93
N ARG A 77 6.91 5.62 -6.03
CA ARG A 77 8.12 4.83 -6.32
C ARG A 77 7.81 3.37 -6.67
N VAL A 78 6.69 2.84 -6.20
CA VAL A 78 6.28 1.45 -6.40
C VAL A 78 4.94 1.39 -7.15
N PRO A 79 4.72 0.37 -8.00
CA PRO A 79 3.41 0.11 -8.58
C PRO A 79 2.38 -0.15 -7.47
N VAL A 80 1.17 0.38 -7.64
CA VAL A 80 0.11 0.23 -6.64
C VAL A 80 -0.83 -0.88 -7.08
N TRP A 81 -0.92 -1.96 -6.30
CA TRP A 81 -1.66 -3.17 -6.71
C TRP A 81 -3.10 -2.89 -7.22
N GLU A 82 -3.84 -1.99 -6.56
CA GLU A 82 -5.23 -1.65 -6.95
C GLU A 82 -5.30 -0.90 -8.28
N LYS A 83 -4.20 -0.28 -8.72
CA LYS A 83 -4.11 0.52 -9.95
C LYS A 83 -3.57 -0.27 -11.15
N GLU A 84 -2.95 -1.41 -10.91
CA GLU A 84 -2.35 -2.23 -11.96
C GLU A 84 -3.38 -3.16 -12.62
N PRO A 85 -3.21 -3.56 -13.90
CA PRO A 85 -4.04 -4.59 -14.52
C PRO A 85 -3.76 -5.97 -13.89
N ALA A 86 -4.75 -6.87 -13.95
CA ALA A 86 -4.62 -8.21 -13.37
C ALA A 86 -3.54 -9.02 -14.12
N GLY A 87 -2.77 -9.83 -13.39
CA GLY A 87 -1.70 -10.62 -13.99
C GLY A 87 -0.50 -10.76 -13.08
N ALA A 88 0.41 -9.79 -13.12
CA ALA A 88 1.67 -9.81 -12.37
C ALA A 88 1.75 -8.68 -11.32
N ARG A 89 0.61 -8.32 -10.72
CA ARG A 89 0.56 -7.28 -9.68
C ARG A 89 1.38 -7.71 -8.47
N VAL A 90 2.20 -6.80 -7.94
CA VAL A 90 2.85 -7.03 -6.64
C VAL A 90 1.80 -6.91 -5.55
N VAL A 91 1.62 -7.98 -4.78
CA VAL A 91 0.67 -8.07 -3.67
C VAL A 91 1.36 -7.73 -2.35
N CYS A 92 2.57 -8.22 -2.14
CA CYS A 92 3.38 -7.89 -0.96
C CYS A 92 4.66 -7.16 -1.37
N TYR A 93 4.73 -5.85 -1.11
CA TYR A 93 5.93 -5.07 -1.39
C TYR A 93 7.14 -5.52 -0.56
N CYS A 94 6.92 -6.05 0.64
CA CYS A 94 8.00 -6.44 1.55
C CYS A 94 8.79 -7.66 1.05
N PHE A 95 8.10 -8.62 0.42
CA PHE A 95 8.67 -9.92 0.07
C PHE A 95 8.59 -10.24 -1.43
N GLY A 96 8.00 -9.34 -2.23
CA GLY A 96 7.91 -9.49 -3.68
C GLY A 96 6.86 -10.50 -4.15
N GLU A 97 5.97 -10.96 -3.26
CA GLU A 97 4.87 -11.84 -3.63
C GLU A 97 3.97 -11.16 -4.66
N ASN A 98 3.65 -11.87 -5.74
CA ASN A 98 2.88 -11.34 -6.86
C ASN A 98 1.73 -12.27 -7.28
N GLU A 99 0.74 -11.68 -7.93
CA GLU A 99 -0.48 -12.35 -8.36
C GLU A 99 -0.22 -13.51 -9.33
N ALA A 100 0.80 -13.40 -10.21
CA ALA A 100 1.09 -14.43 -11.21
C ALA A 100 1.60 -15.72 -10.55
N ASP A 101 2.51 -15.60 -9.58
CA ASP A 101 3.02 -16.74 -8.83
C ASP A 101 1.93 -17.40 -8.00
N MET A 102 1.15 -16.60 -7.27
CA MET A 102 0.01 -17.09 -6.48
C MET A 102 -1.00 -17.85 -7.35
N ARG A 103 -1.33 -17.28 -8.51
CA ARG A 103 -2.28 -17.88 -9.45
C ARG A 103 -1.75 -19.18 -10.02
N ARG A 104 -0.49 -19.20 -10.48
CA ARG A 104 0.15 -20.41 -11.00
C ARG A 104 0.16 -21.54 -9.96
N GLU A 105 0.50 -21.23 -8.72
CA GLU A 105 0.49 -22.21 -7.62
C GLU A 105 -0.91 -22.76 -7.38
N HIS A 106 -1.91 -21.88 -7.32
CA HIS A 106 -3.29 -22.27 -7.14
C HIS A 106 -3.80 -23.16 -8.28
N GLU A 107 -3.48 -22.83 -9.53
CA GLU A 107 -3.84 -23.63 -10.71
C GLU A 107 -3.19 -25.04 -10.69
N GLN A 108 -1.95 -25.14 -10.20
CA GLN A 108 -1.21 -26.41 -10.18
C GLN A 108 -1.52 -27.30 -8.98
N ARG A 109 -1.76 -26.69 -7.80
CA ARG A 109 -1.78 -27.39 -6.51
C ARG A 109 -3.06 -27.16 -5.70
N GLY A 110 -3.94 -26.28 -6.16
CA GLY A 110 -5.16 -25.90 -5.44
C GLY A 110 -4.93 -24.92 -4.27
N SER A 111 -3.69 -24.46 -4.06
CA SER A 111 -3.34 -23.47 -3.03
C SER A 111 -2.07 -22.69 -3.42
N SER A 112 -1.88 -21.51 -2.81
CA SER A 112 -0.61 -20.76 -2.85
C SER A 112 0.06 -20.79 -1.49
N ASP A 113 1.39 -20.92 -1.48
CA ASP A 113 2.19 -20.91 -0.26
C ASP A 113 2.72 -19.51 0.09
N ALA A 114 2.28 -18.47 -0.63
CA ALA A 114 2.72 -17.09 -0.43
C ALA A 114 2.62 -16.64 1.04
N VAL A 115 1.52 -16.97 1.72
CA VAL A 115 1.34 -16.63 3.14
C VAL A 115 2.36 -17.35 4.03
N THR A 116 2.69 -18.61 3.72
CA THR A 116 3.69 -19.38 4.44
C THR A 116 5.07 -18.77 4.23
N ARG A 117 5.45 -18.48 2.98
CA ARG A 117 6.72 -17.82 2.66
C ARG A 117 6.88 -16.48 3.35
N VAL A 118 5.87 -15.63 3.32
CA VAL A 118 5.87 -14.33 4.02
C VAL A 118 6.09 -14.53 5.53
N ARG A 119 5.43 -15.52 6.14
CA ARG A 119 5.61 -15.82 7.57
C ARG A 119 7.03 -16.29 7.86
N ASP A 120 7.54 -17.21 7.06
CA ASP A 120 8.89 -17.75 7.23
C ASP A 120 9.93 -16.63 7.08
N ASP A 121 9.79 -15.78 6.06
CA ASP A 121 10.66 -14.62 5.82
C ASP A 121 10.66 -13.60 6.95
N THR A 122 9.50 -13.35 7.59
CA THR A 122 9.44 -12.45 8.77
C THR A 122 10.14 -13.01 10.00
N THR A 123 10.34 -14.33 10.06
CA THR A 123 10.92 -15.01 11.22
C THR A 123 12.35 -15.48 11.00
N ASP A 124 12.87 -15.40 9.78
CA ASP A 124 14.25 -15.79 9.46
C ASP A 124 15.25 -14.68 9.88
N PRO A 125 16.04 -14.87 10.96
CA PRO A 125 17.03 -13.89 11.37
C PRO A 125 18.24 -13.81 10.41
N ALA A 126 18.43 -14.77 9.49
CA ALA A 126 19.45 -14.65 8.46
C ALA A 126 19.10 -13.56 7.43
N ARG A 127 17.81 -13.32 7.18
CA ARG A 127 17.33 -12.32 6.22
C ARG A 127 17.54 -10.87 6.65
N TRP A 128 17.63 -10.61 7.96
CA TRP A 128 17.68 -9.25 8.54
C TRP A 128 19.04 -8.92 9.17
N ARG A 129 20.05 -9.76 8.96
CA ARG A 129 21.42 -9.51 9.41
C ARG A 129 22.19 -8.79 8.31
N GLU A 130 22.07 -7.47 8.31
CA GLU A 130 23.11 -6.55 7.82
C GLU A 130 23.92 -6.01 9.02
#